data_AF-A0A2N0XKW8-F1
#
_entry.id   AF-A0A2N0XKW8-F1
#
_cell.length_a   1.000
_cell.length_b   1.000
_cell.length_c   1.000
_cell.angle_alpha   90.00
_cell.angle_beta   90.00
_cell.angle_gamma   90.00
#
_symmetry.space_group_name_H-M   'P 1'
#
loop_
_entity.id
_entity.type
_entity.pdbx_description
1 polymer ?
#
loop_
_entity_poly.entity_id
_entity_poly.type
_entity_poly.pdbx_seq_one_letter_code
_entity_poly.pdbx_strand_id
1 'polypeptide(L)' 'MEPTISSLRQIFQNKVHSASGAQSSVSGSASTLSVLTKEELSELENLWVQLILWQKKQH' A
#
# COMPACT_ATOMS: atom_id res chain seq x y z
N MET A 1 -0.92 20.10 -5.61
CA MET A 1 -0.31 19.32 -6.72
C MET A 1 -1.13 18.07 -6.93
N GLU A 2 -1.45 17.70 -8.16
CA GLU A 2 -2.11 16.43 -8.49
C GLU A 2 -1.18 15.28 -8.04
N PRO A 3 -1.62 14.34 -7.19
CA PRO A 3 -0.78 13.19 -6.86
C PRO A 3 -0.62 12.36 -8.13
N THR A 4 0.60 12.32 -8.64
CA THR A 4 0.94 11.49 -9.80
C THR A 4 0.89 10.01 -9.41
N ILE A 5 0.66 9.14 -10.37
CA ILE A 5 0.67 7.68 -10.17
C ILE A 5 1.95 7.23 -9.43
N SER A 6 3.09 7.83 -9.76
CA SER A 6 4.37 7.57 -9.10
C SER A 6 4.37 7.96 -7.62
N SER A 7 3.74 9.08 -7.26
CA SER A 7 3.59 9.50 -5.86
C SER A 7 2.68 8.56 -5.07
N LEU A 8 1.58 8.09 -5.67
CA LEU A 8 0.68 7.12 -5.05
C LEU A 8 1.38 5.79 -4.78
N ARG A 9 2.14 5.27 -5.76
CA ARG A 9 2.96 4.06 -5.57
C ARG A 9 3.97 4.20 -4.42
N GLN A 10 4.65 5.33 -4.35
CA GLN A 10 5.59 5.60 -3.25
C GLN A 10 4.90 5.62 -1.88
N ILE A 11 3.69 6.19 -1.79
CA ILE A 11 2.89 6.17 -0.56
C ILE A 11 2.48 4.74 -0.19
N PHE A 12 2.07 3.93 -1.17
CA PHE A 12 1.72 2.53 -0.96
C PHE A 12 2.91 1.72 -0.43
N GLN A 13 4.07 1.85 -1.08
CA GLN A 13 5.31 1.18 -0.65
C GLN A 13 5.73 1.60 0.75
N ASN A 14 5.64 2.89 1.08
CA ASN A 14 5.91 3.37 2.45
C ASN A 14 4.95 2.74 3.47
N LYS A 15 3.66 2.62 3.15
CA LYS A 15 2.68 1.95 4.03
C LYS A 15 3.02 0.47 4.23
N VAL A 16 3.41 -0.24 3.18
CA VAL A 16 3.82 -1.65 3.24
C VAL A 16 5.09 -1.81 4.10
N HIS A 17 6.09 -0.97 3.90
CA HIS A 17 7.34 -1.00 4.68
C HIS A 17 7.10 -0.64 6.15
N SER A 18 6.28 0.38 6.45
CA SER A 18 5.92 0.71 7.84
C SER A 18 5.14 -0.41 8.52
N ALA A 19 4.24 -1.08 7.79
CA ALA A 19 3.51 -2.24 8.32
C ALA A 19 4.42 -3.47 8.52
N SER A 20 5.52 -3.57 7.78
CA SER A 20 6.50 -4.65 7.92
C SER A 20 7.55 -4.34 9.00
N GLY A 21 7.92 -3.07 9.18
CA GLY A 21 8.90 -2.61 10.17
C GLY A 21 8.36 -2.44 11.60
N ALA A 22 7.04 -2.41 11.79
CA ALA A 22 6.41 -2.38 13.12
C ALA A 22 6.53 -3.71 13.90
N GLN A 23 7.15 -4.74 13.32
CA GLN A 23 7.32 -6.07 13.92
C GLN A 23 8.24 -6.10 15.16
N SER A 24 8.94 -5.01 15.50
CA SER A 24 9.92 -5.03 16.59
C SER A 24 9.43 -4.65 17.99
N SER A 25 8.15 -4.31 18.25
CA SER A 25 7.80 -3.87 19.61
C SER A 25 6.55 -4.41 20.29
N VAL A 26 5.50 -4.89 19.61
CA VAL A 26 4.32 -5.38 20.36
C VAL A 26 3.60 -6.50 19.63
N SER A 27 3.67 -7.70 20.22
CA SER A 27 2.66 -8.76 20.13
C SER A 27 2.33 -9.31 18.73
N GLY A 28 3.11 -10.32 18.29
CA GLY A 28 2.64 -11.56 17.63
C GLY A 28 1.73 -11.52 16.38
N SER A 29 1.29 -10.36 15.91
CA SER A 29 0.42 -10.22 14.75
C SER A 29 1.32 -9.94 13.55
N ALA A 30 1.71 -11.02 12.86
CA ALA A 30 2.30 -10.87 11.54
C ALA A 30 1.35 -10.04 10.68
N SER A 31 1.85 -8.93 10.12
CA SER A 31 1.07 -8.08 9.22
C SER A 31 0.45 -8.98 8.14
N THR A 32 -0.85 -8.84 7.88
CA THR A 32 -1.54 -9.62 6.83
C THR A 32 -0.91 -9.43 5.46
N LEU A 33 -0.19 -8.31 5.26
CA LEU A 33 0.60 -8.05 4.05
C LEU A 33 1.81 -8.98 3.89
N SER A 34 2.29 -9.59 4.97
CA SER A 34 3.39 -10.57 4.94
C SER A 34 2.96 -11.92 4.38
N VAL A 35 1.64 -12.16 4.24
CA VAL A 35 1.06 -13.37 3.64
C VAL A 35 1.00 -13.25 2.12
N LEU A 36 0.96 -12.03 1.59
CA LEU A 36 0.84 -11.77 0.17
C LEU A 36 2.17 -12.00 -0.55
N THR A 37 2.09 -12.66 -1.70
CA THR A 37 3.19 -12.79 -2.64
C THR A 37 3.53 -11.44 -3.27
N LYS A 38 4.70 -11.35 -3.90
CA LYS A 38 5.12 -10.16 -4.65
C LYS A 38 4.13 -9.78 -5.76
N GLU A 39 3.54 -10.78 -6.41
CA GLU A 39 2.55 -10.60 -7.47
C GLU A 39 1.25 -10.00 -6.90
N GLU A 40 0.73 -10.59 -5.83
CA GLU A 40 -0.48 -10.08 -5.15
C GLU A 40 -0.28 -8.66 -4.58
N LEU A 41 0.91 -8.36 -4.04
CA LEU A 41 1.25 -7.00 -3.60
C LEU A 41 1.27 -6.00 -4.78
N SER A 42 1.75 -6.42 -5.95
CA SER A 42 1.76 -5.58 -7.14
C SER A 42 0.35 -5.33 -7.69
N GLU A 43 -0.52 -6.34 -7.64
CA GLU A 43 -1.93 -6.19 -8.01
C GLU A 43 -2.66 -5.27 -7.01
N LEU A 44 -2.39 -5.43 -5.71
CA LEU A 44 -2.95 -4.59 -4.67
C LEU A 44 -2.50 -3.13 -4.81
N GLU A 45 -1.23 -2.87 -5.13
CA GLU A 45 -0.72 -1.53 -5.44
C GLU A 45 -1.50 -0.92 -6.61
N ASN A 46 -1.70 -1.68 -7.68
CA ASN A 46 -2.41 -1.22 -8.86
C ASN A 46 -3.88 -0.89 -8.58
N LEU A 47 -4.59 -1.77 -7.85
CA LEU A 47 -5.98 -1.56 -7.45
C LEU A 47 -6.13 -0.35 -6.52
N TRP A 48 -5.20 -0.20 -5.56
CA TRP A 48 -5.21 0.93 -4.63
C TRP A 48 -5.01 2.25 -5.36
N VAL A 49 -4.05 2.33 -6.30
CA VAL A 49 -3.85 3.52 -7.14
C VAL A 49 -5.12 3.85 -7.94
N GLN A 50 -5.73 2.86 -8.60
CA GLN A 50 -6.95 3.05 -9.37
C GLN A 50 -8.11 3.55 -8.49
N LEU A 51 -8.26 3.01 -7.29
CA LEU A 51 -9.28 3.42 -6.33
C LEU A 51 -9.12 4.88 -5.91
N ILE A 52 -7.89 5.31 -5.59
CA ILE A 52 -7.61 6.70 -5.21
C ILE A 52 -7.89 7.65 -6.36
N LEU A 53 -7.49 7.30 -7.59
CA LEU A 53 -7.78 8.10 -8.78
C LEU A 53 -9.29 8.16 -9.05
N TRP A 54 -10.01 7.05 -8.89
CA TRP A 54 -11.46 7.02 -9.03
C TRP A 54 -12.14 7.89 -7.98
N GLN A 55 -11.77 7.76 -6.70
CA GLN A 55 -12.31 8.57 -5.61
C GLN A 55 -12.08 10.06 -5.86
N LYS A 56 -10.91 10.41 -6.39
CA LYS A 56 -10.59 11.79 -6.75
C LYS A 56 -11.40 12.30 -7.95
N LYS A 57 -11.77 11.43 -8.89
CA LYS A 57 -12.62 11.77 -10.05
C LYS A 57 -14.09 11.98 -9.65
N GLN A 58 -14.54 11.39 -8.55
CA GLN A 58 -15.92 11.51 -8.04
C GLN A 58 -16.16 12.79 -7.21
N HIS A 59 -15.14 13.62 -7.02
CA HIS A 59 -15.14 14.76 -6.10
C HIS A 59 -14.73 16.05 -6.81
#